data_AF-A0A9J7M5V6-F1
#
_entry.id   AF-A0A9J7M5V6-F1
#
_cell.length_a   1.000
_cell.length_b   1.000
_cell.length_c   1.000
_cell.angle_alpha   90.00
_cell.angle_beta   90.00
_cell.angle_gamma   90.00
#
_symmetry.space_group_name_H-M   'P 1'
#
loop_
_entity.id
_entity.type
_entity.pdbx_description
1 polymer ?
#
loop_
_entity_poly.entity_id
_entity_poly.type
_entity_poly.pdbx_seq_one_letter_code
_entity_poly.pdbx_strand_id
1 'polypeptide(L)'
;MRWFFTVNGEECNNPAPIDGVVYTTGVNVHRVSTIDGLCYNLPTGPLTVTLNVGTCADGHAGGDAYTGWNSYSRVILEELDMAD
;
A
#
# COMPACT_ATOMS: atom_id res chain seq x y z
N MET A 1 -8.97 8.03 2.90
CA MET A 1 -7.78 7.86 2.04
C MET A 1 -7.20 6.49 2.25
N ARG A 2 -6.91 5.78 1.16
CA ARG A 2 -6.30 4.46 1.14
C ARG A 2 -4.92 4.54 0.50
N TRP A 3 -3.92 3.97 1.17
CA TRP A 3 -2.60 3.70 0.59
C TRP A 3 -2.58 2.23 0.17
N PHE A 4 -2.08 1.91 -1.03
CA PHE A 4 -2.09 0.52 -1.50
C PHE A 4 -0.98 0.26 -2.51
N PHE A 5 -0.49 -0.98 -2.54
CA PHE A 5 0.48 -1.42 -3.54
C PHE A 5 -0.21 -2.06 -4.74
N THR A 6 0.34 -1.80 -5.93
CA THR A 6 0.05 -2.57 -7.15
C THR A 6 1.32 -3.21 -7.68
N VAL A 7 1.18 -4.40 -8.26
CA VAL A 7 2.23 -5.12 -8.98
C VAL A 7 1.78 -5.26 -10.44
N ASN A 8 2.58 -4.75 -11.37
CA ASN A 8 2.23 -4.66 -12.80
C ASN A 8 0.89 -3.97 -13.07
N GLY A 9 0.56 -2.96 -12.27
CA GLY A 9 -0.67 -2.17 -12.39
C GLY A 9 -1.89 -2.76 -11.69
N GLU A 10 -1.81 -3.99 -11.17
CA GLU A 10 -2.92 -4.67 -10.50
C GLU A 10 -2.69 -4.75 -8.99
N GLU A 11 -3.75 -4.63 -8.19
CA GLU A 11 -3.67 -4.91 -6.76
C GLU A 11 -3.43 -6.40 -6.53
N CYS A 12 -2.70 -6.72 -5.46
CA CYS A 12 -2.53 -8.11 -5.11
C CYS A 12 -3.88 -8.76 -4.81
N ASN A 13 -4.13 -9.94 -5.38
CA ASN A 13 -5.37 -10.69 -5.20
C ASN A 13 -5.15 -12.03 -4.48
N ASN A 14 -3.91 -12.35 -4.12
CA ASN A 14 -3.55 -13.57 -3.43
C ASN A 14 -2.38 -13.32 -2.45
N PRO A 15 -2.60 -13.39 -1.12
CA PRO A 15 -3.84 -13.76 -0.44
C PRO A 15 -4.88 -12.62 -0.36
N ALA A 16 -4.43 -11.36 -0.41
CA ALA A 16 -5.27 -10.17 -0.30
C ALA A 16 -4.52 -8.94 -0.84
N PRO A 17 -5.20 -7.82 -1.08
CA PRO A 17 -4.55 -6.54 -1.33
C PRO A 17 -3.60 -6.14 -0.20
N ILE A 18 -2.54 -5.41 -0.56
CA ILE A 18 -1.60 -4.83 0.41
C ILE A 18 -1.94 -3.35 0.53
N ASP A 19 -2.79 -3.02 1.49
CA ASP A 19 -3.29 -1.66 1.69
C ASP A 19 -3.42 -1.25 3.15
N GLY A 20 -3.51 0.06 3.37
CA GLY A 20 -3.67 0.66 4.68
C GLY A 20 -4.64 1.83 4.62
N VAL A 21 -5.59 1.83 5.56
CA VAL A 21 -6.51 2.93 5.80
C VAL A 21 -6.40 3.35 7.26
N VAL A 22 -6.25 4.64 7.50
CA VAL A 22 -6.33 5.23 8.84
C VAL A 22 -7.56 6.12 8.89
N TYR A 23 -8.45 5.84 9.83
CA TYR A 23 -9.60 6.68 10.13
C TYR A 23 -9.35 7.46 11.41
N THR A 24 -9.58 8.77 11.37
CA THR A 24 -9.48 9.66 12.53
C THR A 24 -10.47 10.80 12.37
N THR A 25 -10.91 11.40 13.47
CA THR A 25 -11.91 12.48 13.48
C THR A 25 -11.43 13.68 14.28
N GLY A 26 -11.58 14.89 13.70
CA GLY A 26 -11.34 16.14 14.41
C GLY A 26 -9.87 16.46 14.75
N VAL A 27 -8.90 15.81 14.11
CA VAL A 27 -7.47 16.00 14.39
C VAL A 27 -6.64 16.05 13.10
N ASN A 28 -5.55 16.83 13.11
CA ASN A 28 -4.60 16.94 12.00
C ASN A 28 -3.45 15.92 12.15
N VAL A 29 -3.71 14.67 11.79
CA VAL A 29 -2.76 13.55 11.95
C VAL A 29 -2.02 13.27 10.65
N HIS A 30 -0.69 13.43 10.67
CA HIS A 30 0.22 13.10 9.56
C HIS A 30 1.07 11.87 9.88
N ARG A 31 0.52 10.88 10.56
CA ARG A 31 1.26 9.71 11.07
C ARG A 31 1.51 8.69 9.97
N VAL A 32 2.78 8.33 9.74
CA VAL A 32 3.14 7.14 8.96
C VAL A 32 2.71 5.88 9.72
N SER A 33 2.09 4.96 9.01
CA SER A 33 1.82 3.60 9.50
C SER A 33 2.57 2.61 8.61
N THR A 34 2.99 1.49 9.20
CA THR A 34 3.51 0.37 8.41
C THR A 34 2.36 -0.22 7.61
N ILE A 35 2.60 -0.43 6.31
CA ILE A 35 1.74 -1.18 5.42
C ILE A 35 2.62 -2.29 4.88
N ASP A 36 2.30 -3.52 5.24
CA ASP A 36 3.06 -4.71 4.89
C ASP A 36 2.10 -5.83 4.48
N GLY A 37 2.62 -6.76 3.69
CA GLY A 37 1.85 -7.87 3.17
C GLY A 37 2.68 -8.65 2.15
N LEU A 38 2.13 -9.78 1.72
CA LEU A 38 2.76 -10.65 0.74
C LEU A 38 1.89 -10.73 -0.51
N CYS A 39 2.52 -10.87 -1.67
CA CYS A 39 1.82 -11.13 -2.91
C CYS A 39 2.37 -12.38 -3.59
N TYR A 40 1.53 -13.40 -3.72
CA TYR A 40 1.93 -14.72 -4.18
C TYR A 40 1.72 -14.90 -5.68
N ASN A 41 2.40 -15.92 -6.23
CA ASN A 41 2.24 -16.37 -7.61
C ASN A 41 2.49 -15.27 -8.65
N LEU A 42 3.44 -14.37 -8.36
CA LEU A 42 3.87 -13.34 -9.29
C LEU A 42 4.57 -13.98 -10.51
N PRO A 43 4.40 -13.41 -11.71
CA PRO A 43 5.06 -13.94 -12.90
C PRO A 43 6.57 -13.80 -12.79
N THR A 44 7.30 -14.70 -13.44
CA THR A 44 8.75 -14.59 -13.54
C THR A 44 9.15 -13.38 -14.40
N GLY A 45 10.28 -12.76 -14.06
CA GLY A 45 10.85 -11.62 -14.79
C GLY A 45 10.61 -10.27 -14.09
N PRO A 46 10.85 -9.15 -14.80
CA PRO A 46 10.74 -7.82 -14.21
C PRO A 46 9.32 -7.48 -13.77
N LEU A 47 9.19 -6.94 -12.56
CA LEU A 47 7.92 -6.48 -11.98
C LEU A 47 7.98 -4.97 -11.73
N THR A 48 6.86 -4.28 -11.98
CA THR A 48 6.68 -2.89 -11.58
C THR A 48 5.84 -2.83 -10.31
N VAL A 49 6.43 -2.36 -9.21
CA VAL A 49 5.72 -2.16 -7.95
C VAL A 49 5.47 -0.67 -7.74
N THR A 50 4.21 -0.30 -7.50
CA THR A 50 3.80 1.09 -7.29
C THR A 50 3.12 1.24 -5.94
N LEU A 51 3.48 2.27 -5.18
CA LEU A 51 2.74 2.72 -4.01
C LEU A 51 1.75 3.81 -4.45
N ASN A 52 0.46 3.58 -4.24
CA ASN A 52 -0.63 4.42 -4.71
C ASN A 52 -1.39 5.04 -3.54
N VAL A 53 -2.08 6.15 -3.84
CA VAL A 53 -3.08 6.77 -2.96
C VAL A 53 -4.41 6.84 -3.71
N GLY A 54 -5.49 6.45 -3.07
CA GLY A 54 -6.81 6.43 -3.69
C GLY A 54 -7.97 6.56 -2.72
N THR A 55 -9.17 6.45 -3.30
CA THR A 55 -10.43 6.34 -2.56
C THR A 55 -10.45 5.06 -1.75
N CYS A 56 -11.11 5.09 -0.59
CA CYS A 56 -11.37 3.88 0.18
C CYS A 56 -12.39 2.99 -0.55
N ALA A 57 -12.37 1.68 -0.29
CA ALA A 57 -13.28 0.73 -0.94
C ALA A 57 -14.77 1.00 -0.63
N ASP A 58 -15.04 1.63 0.51
CA ASP A 58 -16.38 2.09 0.93
C ASP A 58 -16.83 3.42 0.29
N GLY A 59 -16.03 3.97 -0.64
CA GLY A 59 -16.37 5.19 -1.37
C GLY A 59 -15.99 6.49 -0.67
N HIS A 60 -15.31 6.43 0.49
CA HIS A 60 -14.78 7.66 1.08
C HIS A 60 -13.71 8.29 0.17
N ALA A 61 -13.83 9.61 -0.01
CA ALA A 61 -13.01 10.40 -0.93
C ALA A 61 -11.49 10.21 -0.68
N GLY A 62 -10.73 10.33 -1.76
CA GLY A 62 -9.27 10.39 -1.70
C GLY A 62 -8.83 11.57 -0.83
N GLY A 63 -7.80 11.34 0.00
CA GLY A 63 -7.13 12.41 0.75
C GLY A 63 -5.96 12.99 -0.04
N ASP A 64 -5.30 13.98 0.52
CA ASP A 64 -4.21 14.77 -0.07
C ASP A 64 -2.80 14.22 0.19
N ALA A 65 -2.70 12.94 0.57
CA ALA A 65 -1.44 12.20 0.76
C ALA A 65 -0.41 12.83 1.70
N TYR A 66 -0.79 13.73 2.63
CA TYR A 66 0.14 14.34 3.61
C TYR A 66 0.62 13.40 4.74
N THR A 67 0.59 12.08 4.52
CA THR A 67 1.10 11.12 5.51
C THR A 67 2.62 11.27 5.62
N GLY A 68 3.16 11.43 6.83
CA GLY A 68 4.59 11.62 7.03
C GLY A 68 5.11 13.01 6.66
N TRP A 69 4.30 14.06 6.81
CA TRP A 69 4.71 15.45 6.54
C TRP A 69 6.07 15.78 7.17
N ASN A 70 6.98 16.35 6.35
CA ASN A 70 8.35 16.70 6.72
C ASN A 70 9.20 15.52 7.23
N SER A 71 8.91 14.30 6.75
CA SER A 71 9.67 13.09 7.06
C SER A 71 10.01 12.29 5.80
N TYR A 72 10.96 11.37 5.92
CA TYR A 72 11.30 10.45 4.85
C TYR A 72 10.53 9.13 5.05
N SER A 73 9.76 8.74 4.04
CA SER A 73 9.17 7.40 3.97
C SER A 73 10.15 6.42 3.33
N ARG A 74 10.05 5.14 3.70
CA ARG A 74 10.85 4.06 3.14
C ARG A 74 9.92 2.99 2.59
N VAL A 75 10.26 2.48 1.41
CA VAL A 75 9.64 1.30 0.81
C VAL A 75 10.71 0.22 0.76
N ILE A 76 10.40 -0.95 1.29
CA ILE A 76 11.26 -2.12 1.27
C ILE A 76 10.50 -3.20 0.51
N LEU A 77 11.15 -3.79 -0.49
CA LEU A 77 10.61 -4.87 -1.31
C LEU A 77 11.54 -6.06 -1.18
N GLU A 78 10.99 -7.22 -0.87
CA GLU A 78 11.72 -8.47 -0.68
C GLU A 78 11.07 -9.54 -1.54
N GLU A 79 11.88 -10.25 -2.32
CA GLU A 79 11.48 -11.48 -3.01
C GLU A 79 11.71 -12.65 -2.05
N LEU A 80 10.69 -13.48 -1.84
CA LEU A 80 10.75 -14.63 -0.96
C LEU A 80 10.55 -15.90 -1.77
N ASP A 81 11.50 -16.83 -1.66
CA ASP A 81 11.29 -18.21 -2.10
C ASP A 81 10.44 -18.93 -1.05
N MET A 82 9.14 -19.05 -1.31
CA MET A 82 8.28 -19.92 -0.53
C MET A 82 8.55 -21.36 -0.95
N ALA A 83 9.44 -22.05 -0.23
CA ALA A 83 9.61 -23.49 -0.39
C ALA A 83 8.32 -24.23 0.01
N ASP A 84 7.96 -25.27 -0.76
CA ASP A 84 6.89 -26.23 -0.43
C ASP A 84 7.21 -27.03 0.84
#